data_AF-R0BKV8-F1
#
_entry.id   AF-R0BKV8-F1
#
_cell.length_a   1.000
_cell.length_b   1.000
_cell.length_c   1.000
_cell.angle_alpha   90.00
_cell.angle_beta   90.00
_cell.angle_gamma   90.00
#
_symmetry.space_group_name_H-M   'P 1'
#
loop_
_entity.id
_entity.type
_entity.pdbx_description
1 polymer ?
#
loop_
_entity_poly.entity_id
_entity_poly.type
_entity_poly.pdbx_seq_one_letter_code
_entity_poly.pdbx_strand_id
1 'polypeptide(L)'
;MKGTIKGKVYLGLMMLFAMTLWLAGCSASKDSGDKVRDLDFTVAGDMDVPDELKNLIAEKQQQPFKLTYSDEQNLYIAVGYGVQPTGGYSISVNELYLTDNSIVVNTELKGPEKGENAGAEQSFPYIVIRTEYLENPVVFQ
;
A
#
# COMPACT_ATOMS: atom_id res chain seq x y z
N MET A 1 11.36 -51.17 -38.86
CA MET A 1 10.93 -49.78 -38.58
C MET A 1 10.54 -49.61 -37.10
N LYS A 2 11.51 -49.45 -36.17
CA LYS A 2 11.21 -49.19 -34.74
C LYS A 2 12.15 -48.15 -34.08
N GLY A 3 13.17 -47.65 -34.80
CA GLY A 3 14.22 -46.79 -34.24
C GLY A 3 13.88 -45.29 -34.17
N THR A 4 13.00 -44.79 -35.03
CA THR A 4 12.72 -43.34 -35.16
C THR A 4 11.71 -42.79 -34.17
N ILE A 5 10.88 -43.65 -33.56
CA ILE A 5 9.80 -43.25 -32.65
C ILE A 5 10.37 -42.91 -31.25
N LYS A 6 11.34 -43.69 -30.77
CA LYS A 6 11.98 -43.44 -29.46
C LYS A 6 12.68 -42.08 -29.44
N GLY A 7 13.45 -41.74 -30.49
CA GLY A 7 14.17 -40.46 -30.57
C GLY A 7 13.27 -39.21 -30.58
N LYS A 8 12.12 -39.26 -31.28
CA LYS A 8 11.14 -38.16 -31.29
C LYS A 8 10.43 -38.00 -29.94
N VAL A 9 10.19 -39.10 -29.22
CA VAL A 9 9.61 -39.07 -27.87
C VAL A 9 10.60 -38.51 -26.85
N TYR A 10 11.89 -38.89 -26.93
CA TYR A 10 12.93 -38.33 -26.04
C TYR A 10 13.19 -36.84 -26.32
N LEU A 11 13.16 -36.41 -27.58
CA LEU A 11 13.33 -34.99 -27.94
C LEU A 11 12.14 -34.13 -27.48
N GLY A 12 10.91 -34.67 -27.56
CA GLY A 12 9.72 -34.01 -27.01
C GLY A 12 9.70 -33.94 -25.48
N LEU A 13 10.15 -35.00 -24.80
CA LEU A 13 10.22 -35.06 -23.33
C LEU A 13 11.28 -34.09 -22.76
N MET A 14 12.40 -33.92 -23.46
CA MET A 14 13.49 -33.01 -23.09
C MET A 14 13.10 -31.53 -23.26
N MET A 15 12.28 -31.21 -24.27
CA MET A 15 11.77 -29.85 -24.49
C MET A 15 10.70 -29.45 -23.46
N LEU A 16 9.90 -30.41 -22.98
CA LEU A 16 8.91 -30.20 -21.92
C LEU A 16 9.56 -29.93 -20.55
N PHE A 17 10.70 -30.57 -20.27
CA PHE A 17 11.45 -30.40 -19.02
C PHE A 17 12.25 -29.08 -18.97
N ALA A 18 12.67 -28.55 -20.12
CA ALA A 18 13.32 -27.25 -20.22
C ALA A 18 12.36 -26.08 -19.98
N MET A 19 11.07 -26.25 -20.26
CA MET A 19 10.05 -25.20 -20.12
C MET A 19 9.58 -24.99 -18.67
N THR A 20 9.74 -25.99 -17.80
CA THR A 20 9.37 -25.88 -16.38
C THR A 20 10.42 -25.16 -15.52
N LEU A 21 11.64 -24.98 -16.04
CA LEU A 21 12.74 -24.30 -15.32
C LEU A 21 12.65 -22.76 -15.37
N TRP A 22 11.75 -22.19 -16.18
CA TRP A 22 11.52 -20.74 -16.25
C TRP A 22 10.48 -20.23 -15.25
N LEU A 23 9.87 -21.11 -14.44
CA LEU A 23 8.87 -20.75 -13.44
C LEU A 23 9.46 -20.58 -12.03
N ALA A 24 10.77 -20.78 -11.85
CA ALA A 24 11.46 -20.57 -10.58
C ALA A 24 12.01 -19.13 -10.49
N GLY A 25 11.11 -18.15 -10.45
CA GLY A 25 11.46 -16.73 -10.47
C GLY A 25 10.50 -15.89 -9.65
N CYS A 26 10.20 -16.30 -8.42
CA CYS A 26 9.65 -15.39 -7.42
C CYS A 26 10.41 -15.66 -6.12
N SER A 27 11.51 -14.95 -5.93
CA SER A 27 12.13 -14.87 -4.60
C SER A 27 11.19 -14.03 -3.74
N ALA A 28 10.26 -14.71 -3.05
CA ALA A 28 9.61 -14.12 -1.89
C ALA A 28 10.71 -13.94 -0.83
N SER A 29 11.32 -12.75 -0.79
CA SER A 29 12.14 -12.36 0.35
C SER A 29 11.29 -12.56 1.60
N LYS A 30 11.80 -13.35 2.54
CA LYS A 30 11.16 -13.50 3.85
C LYS A 30 11.30 -12.16 4.55
N ASP A 31 10.27 -11.33 4.50
CA ASP A 31 10.12 -10.24 5.45
C ASP A 31 9.87 -10.90 6.81
N SER A 32 10.82 -10.77 7.73
CA SER A 32 10.65 -11.22 9.11
C SER A 32 9.47 -10.50 9.78
N GLY A 33 9.04 -9.36 9.22
CA GLY A 33 8.06 -8.46 9.82
C GLY A 33 8.64 -7.69 11.00
N ASP A 34 9.93 -7.90 11.31
CA ASP A 34 10.60 -7.25 12.42
C ASP A 34 10.81 -5.77 12.07
N LYS A 35 10.43 -4.92 13.01
CA LYS A 35 10.61 -3.47 12.90
C LYS A 35 12.09 -3.13 13.00
N VAL A 36 12.63 -2.56 11.92
CA VAL A 36 14.01 -2.05 11.84
C VAL A 36 14.11 -0.70 12.52
N ARG A 37 13.23 0.24 12.19
CA ARG A 37 13.15 1.57 12.84
C ARG A 37 11.81 2.25 12.63
N ASP A 38 11.46 3.17 13.51
CA ASP A 38 10.41 4.16 13.27
C ASP A 38 10.80 5.11 12.13
N LEU A 39 9.81 5.53 11.35
CA LEU A 39 9.96 6.58 10.35
C LEU A 39 9.41 7.89 10.89
N ASP A 40 10.20 8.95 10.77
CA ASP A 40 9.71 10.29 11.04
C ASP A 40 8.68 10.68 9.97
N PHE A 41 7.58 11.29 10.40
CA PHE A 41 6.55 11.75 9.49
C PHE A 41 5.90 13.05 9.94
N THR A 42 5.27 13.69 8.98
CA THR A 42 4.40 14.84 9.20
C THR A 42 3.05 14.56 8.54
N VAL A 43 1.97 15.07 9.12
CA VAL A 43 0.68 15.09 8.44
C VAL A 43 0.67 16.29 7.49
N ALA A 44 0.59 16.03 6.20
CA ALA A 44 0.60 17.08 5.19
C ALA A 44 -0.75 17.82 5.21
N GLY A 45 -0.69 19.15 5.36
CA GLY A 45 -1.86 19.99 5.19
C GLY A 45 -2.19 20.17 3.70
N ASP A 46 -3.37 20.69 3.38
CA ASP A 46 -3.84 20.85 2.00
C ASP A 46 -2.85 21.58 1.09
N MET A 47 -2.05 22.52 1.59
CA MET A 47 -1.05 23.23 0.76
C MET A 47 0.20 22.40 0.46
N ASP A 48 0.50 21.40 1.28
CA ASP A 48 1.70 20.57 1.19
C ASP A 48 1.47 19.27 0.40
N VAL A 49 0.23 18.95 0.05
CA VAL A 49 -0.12 17.79 -0.77
C VAL A 49 0.09 18.13 -2.26
N PRO A 50 0.81 17.31 -3.04
CA PRO A 50 0.93 17.48 -4.49
C PRO A 50 -0.45 17.50 -5.18
N ASP A 51 -0.63 18.36 -6.18
CA ASP A 51 -1.93 18.55 -6.83
C ASP A 51 -2.45 17.28 -7.53
N GLU A 52 -1.55 16.48 -8.09
CA GLU A 52 -1.89 15.17 -8.66
C GLU A 52 -2.47 14.24 -7.61
N LEU A 53 -1.86 14.20 -6.43
CA LEU A 53 -2.34 13.40 -5.29
C LEU A 53 -3.70 13.92 -4.78
N LYS A 54 -3.90 15.24 -4.70
CA LYS A 54 -5.21 15.82 -4.32
C LYS A 54 -6.33 15.37 -5.26
N ASN A 55 -6.07 15.38 -6.56
CA ASN A 55 -7.05 14.97 -7.56
C ASN A 55 -7.42 13.49 -7.39
N LEU A 56 -6.43 12.61 -7.19
CA LEU A 56 -6.67 11.20 -6.92
C LEU A 56 -7.49 10.96 -5.64
N ILE A 57 -7.22 11.73 -4.58
CA ILE A 57 -7.98 11.68 -3.34
C ILE A 57 -9.44 12.11 -3.59
N ALA A 58 -9.64 13.24 -4.27
CA ALA A 58 -10.97 13.78 -4.55
C ALA A 58 -11.84 12.81 -5.37
N GLU A 59 -11.24 12.08 -6.31
CA GLU A 59 -11.91 11.03 -7.10
C GLU A 59 -12.29 9.81 -6.26
N LYS A 60 -11.45 9.44 -5.27
CA LYS A 60 -11.59 8.18 -4.52
C LYS A 60 -12.31 8.32 -3.18
N GLN A 61 -12.40 9.52 -2.61
CA GLN A 61 -12.87 9.77 -1.24
C GLN A 61 -14.27 9.24 -0.91
N GLN A 62 -15.10 8.96 -1.91
CA GLN A 62 -16.42 8.36 -1.71
C GLN A 62 -16.36 6.94 -1.12
N GLN A 63 -15.27 6.22 -1.38
CA GLN A 63 -15.03 4.86 -0.88
C GLN A 63 -13.73 4.83 -0.07
N PRO A 64 -13.54 3.85 0.83
CA PRO A 64 -12.26 3.64 1.46
C PRO A 64 -11.15 3.45 0.43
N PHE A 65 -10.03 4.13 0.61
CA PHE A 65 -8.89 4.05 -0.30
C PHE A 65 -7.57 4.09 0.47
N LYS A 66 -6.56 3.45 -0.11
CA LYS A 66 -5.18 3.43 0.36
C LYS A 66 -4.32 3.63 -0.88
N LEU A 67 -3.47 4.65 -0.91
CA LEU A 67 -2.59 4.91 -2.05
C LEU A 67 -1.30 5.61 -1.61
N THR A 68 -0.28 5.50 -2.45
CA THR A 68 1.03 6.10 -2.26
C THR A 68 1.36 6.99 -3.45
N TYR A 69 2.05 8.08 -3.19
CA TYR A 69 2.60 8.98 -4.19
C TYR A 69 4.01 9.35 -3.75
N SER A 70 4.95 9.44 -4.68
CA SER A 70 6.32 9.83 -4.36
C SER A 70 6.79 10.91 -5.31
N ASP A 71 7.48 11.91 -4.76
CA ASP A 71 8.30 12.84 -5.52
C ASP A 71 9.79 12.50 -5.32
N GLU A 72 10.71 13.37 -5.74
CA GLU A 72 12.16 13.15 -5.62
C GLU A 72 12.67 13.09 -4.17
N GLN A 73 11.90 13.60 -3.20
CA GLN A 73 12.34 13.82 -1.82
C GLN A 73 11.45 13.11 -0.80
N ASN A 74 10.17 12.94 -1.11
CA ASN A 74 9.16 12.50 -0.16
C ASN A 74 8.34 11.34 -0.68
N LEU A 75 7.95 10.48 0.26
CA LEU A 75 6.85 9.53 0.11
C LEU A 75 5.61 10.09 0.81
N TYR A 76 4.51 10.15 0.09
CA TYR A 76 3.18 10.49 0.59
C TYR A 76 2.32 9.23 0.64
N ILE A 77 1.71 8.97 1.79
CA ILE A 77 0.79 7.86 2.02
C ILE A 77 -0.57 8.44 2.35
N ALA A 78 -1.55 8.24 1.48
CA ALA A 78 -2.90 8.72 1.67
C ALA A 78 -3.85 7.57 2.03
N VAL A 79 -4.57 7.73 3.14
CA VAL A 79 -5.59 6.78 3.61
C VAL A 79 -6.89 7.53 3.79
N GLY A 80 -7.93 7.11 3.07
CA GLY A 80 -9.29 7.62 3.21
C GLY A 80 -10.23 6.52 3.69
N TYR A 81 -11.18 6.90 4.54
CA TYR A 81 -12.14 5.97 5.15
C TYR A 81 -13.53 6.01 4.52
N GLY A 82 -13.66 6.63 3.35
CA GLY A 82 -14.93 6.76 2.64
C GLY A 82 -15.90 7.71 3.36
N VAL A 83 -17.16 7.69 2.91
CA VAL A 83 -18.25 8.44 3.52
C VAL A 83 -18.46 8.02 4.96
N GLN A 84 -18.50 9.00 5.87
CA GLN A 84 -18.98 8.83 7.23
C GLN A 84 -20.32 9.56 7.43
N PRO A 85 -21.21 9.02 8.26
CA PRO A 85 -22.59 9.52 8.40
C PRO A 85 -22.68 10.93 8.99
N THR A 86 -21.66 11.35 9.75
CA THR A 86 -21.61 12.65 10.44
C THR A 86 -20.21 13.26 10.36
N GLY A 87 -20.07 14.50 10.83
CA GLY A 87 -18.78 15.08 11.19
C GLY A 87 -18.21 14.54 12.51
N GLY A 88 -17.05 15.05 12.91
CA GLY A 88 -16.41 14.73 14.20
C GLY A 88 -15.52 13.47 14.17
N TYR A 89 -15.29 12.90 13.00
CA TYR A 89 -14.32 11.81 12.85
C TYR A 89 -12.90 12.37 12.78
N SER A 90 -11.95 11.67 13.39
CA SER A 90 -10.52 11.94 13.28
C SER A 90 -9.76 10.68 12.91
N ILE A 91 -8.55 10.83 12.39
CA ILE A 91 -7.69 9.70 12.02
C ILE A 91 -6.41 9.78 12.84
N SER A 92 -6.08 8.71 13.57
CA SER A 92 -4.78 8.58 14.23
C SER A 92 -3.81 7.79 13.36
N VAL A 93 -2.55 8.22 13.34
CA VAL A 93 -1.44 7.41 12.84
C VAL A 93 -0.87 6.68 14.04
N ASN A 94 -1.19 5.39 14.16
CA ASN A 94 -0.77 4.58 15.29
C ASN A 94 0.70 4.17 15.14
N GLU A 95 1.10 3.80 13.91
CA GLU A 95 2.46 3.34 13.61
C GLU A 95 2.86 3.72 12.19
N LEU A 96 4.13 4.11 12.01
CA LEU A 96 4.80 4.20 10.73
C LEU A 96 6.26 3.78 10.91
N TYR A 97 6.64 2.65 10.34
CA TYR A 97 7.97 2.08 10.54
C TYR A 97 8.48 1.31 9.34
N LEU A 98 9.80 1.14 9.27
CA LEU A 98 10.50 0.37 8.26
C LEU A 98 10.78 -1.04 8.80
N THR A 99 10.52 -2.06 7.99
CA THR A 99 11.05 -3.42 8.14
C THR A 99 12.22 -3.62 7.18
N ASP A 100 12.79 -4.84 7.15
CA ASP A 100 13.86 -5.15 6.19
C ASP A 100 13.43 -4.96 4.73
N ASN A 101 12.14 -5.09 4.42
CA ASN A 101 11.65 -5.11 3.04
C ASN A 101 10.45 -4.20 2.77
N SER A 102 9.80 -3.61 3.79
CA SER A 102 8.57 -2.83 3.59
C SER A 102 8.44 -1.67 4.58
N ILE A 103 7.59 -0.70 4.22
CA ILE A 103 7.14 0.36 5.12
C ILE A 103 5.78 -0.05 5.63
N VAL A 104 5.63 -0.18 6.94
CA VAL A 104 4.37 -0.52 7.57
C VAL A 104 3.71 0.76 8.06
N VAL A 105 2.45 0.94 7.69
CA VAL A 105 1.60 2.05 8.15
C VAL A 105 0.34 1.50 8.79
N ASN A 106 0.02 2.01 9.98
CA ASN A 106 -1.20 1.70 10.70
C ASN A 106 -1.91 3.00 11.04
N THR A 107 -3.12 3.16 10.50
CA THR A 107 -3.98 4.30 10.81
C THR A 107 -5.30 3.78 11.32
N GLU A 108 -5.99 4.59 12.11
CA GLU A 108 -7.28 4.22 12.66
C GLU A 108 -8.25 5.40 12.62
N LEU A 109 -9.47 5.15 12.14
CA LEU A 109 -10.56 6.11 12.21
C LEU A 109 -11.16 6.11 13.61
N LYS A 110 -11.12 7.26 14.28
CA LYS A 110 -11.79 7.50 15.54
C LYS A 110 -13.10 8.23 15.28
N GLY A 111 -14.19 7.67 15.81
CA GLY A 111 -15.49 8.32 15.79
C GLY A 111 -15.55 9.51 16.75
N PRO A 112 -16.57 10.38 16.60
CA PRO A 112 -16.80 11.51 17.52
C PRO A 112 -16.93 11.03 18.97
N GLU A 113 -16.48 11.86 19.91
CA GLU A 113 -16.57 11.51 21.33
C GLU A 113 -18.03 11.43 21.81
N LYS A 114 -18.28 10.60 22.83
CA LYS A 114 -19.62 10.50 23.42
C LYS A 114 -20.02 11.85 24.03
N GLY A 115 -21.05 12.47 23.47
CA GLY A 115 -21.55 13.77 23.92
C GLY A 115 -21.03 14.96 23.09
N GLU A 116 -20.17 14.70 22.10
CA GLU A 116 -19.79 15.69 21.11
C GLU A 116 -20.95 15.89 20.10
N ASN A 117 -21.26 17.14 19.75
CA ASN A 117 -22.22 17.42 18.69
C ASN A 117 -21.57 17.11 17.33
N ALA A 118 -21.59 15.84 16.95
CA ALA A 118 -21.22 15.42 15.61
C ALA A 118 -22.11 16.17 14.60
N GLY A 119 -21.48 16.93 13.69
CA GLY A 119 -22.20 17.66 12.66
C GLY A 119 -23.12 16.73 11.87
N ALA A 120 -24.32 17.18 11.50
CA ALA A 120 -25.31 16.35 10.81
C ALA A 120 -24.95 16.07 9.33
N GLU A 121 -23.91 16.71 8.81
CA GLU A 121 -23.44 16.53 7.43
C GLU A 121 -22.50 15.33 7.32
N GLN A 122 -22.56 14.64 6.18
CA GLN A 122 -21.64 13.57 5.86
C GLN A 122 -20.21 14.10 5.74
N SER A 123 -19.23 13.31 6.19
CA SER A 123 -17.82 13.66 6.09
C SER A 123 -17.03 12.63 5.29
N PHE A 124 -15.87 13.04 4.80
CA PHE A 124 -14.95 12.23 3.98
C PHE A 124 -13.56 12.23 4.61
N PRO A 125 -13.37 11.63 5.80
CA PRO A 125 -12.11 11.70 6.51
C PRO A 125 -11.00 10.98 5.73
N TYR A 126 -9.92 11.70 5.50
CA TYR A 126 -8.68 11.18 4.94
C TYR A 126 -7.47 11.82 5.65
N ILE A 127 -6.33 11.15 5.58
CA ILE A 127 -5.06 11.65 6.08
C ILE A 127 -3.99 11.46 5.00
N VAL A 128 -3.10 12.43 4.87
CA VAL A 128 -1.91 12.33 4.03
C VAL A 128 -0.67 12.41 4.93
N ILE A 129 0.07 11.32 4.99
CA ILE A 129 1.31 11.19 5.75
C ILE A 129 2.46 11.47 4.79
N ARG A 130 3.32 12.44 5.10
CA ARG A 130 4.57 12.72 4.38
C ARG A 130 5.74 12.22 5.20
N THR A 131 6.59 11.40 4.60
CA THR A 131 7.85 10.89 5.16
C THR A 131 8.95 10.95 4.10
N GLU A 132 10.18 10.60 4.47
CA GLU A 132 11.32 10.52 3.56
C GLU A 132 11.03 9.55 2.40
N TYR A 133 11.58 9.84 1.22
CA TYR A 133 11.47 8.93 0.09
C TYR A 133 12.22 7.62 0.38
N LEU A 134 11.53 6.50 0.22
CA LEU A 134 12.05 5.15 0.30
C LEU A 134 11.45 4.32 -0.83
N GLU A 135 12.26 3.49 -1.47
CA GLU A 135 11.81 2.60 -2.56
C GLU A 135 11.03 1.37 -2.03
N ASN A 136 11.00 1.18 -0.72
CA ASN A 136 10.32 0.08 -0.07
C ASN A 136 8.80 0.15 -0.32
N PRO A 137 8.14 -0.98 -0.63
CA PRO A 137 6.69 -1.04 -0.75
C PRO A 137 5.99 -0.72 0.57
N VAL A 138 4.84 -0.07 0.50
CA VAL A 138 4.01 0.25 1.67
C VAL A 138 2.99 -0.86 1.92
N VAL A 139 3.00 -1.38 3.16
CA VAL A 139 2.06 -2.35 3.70
C VAL A 139 1.13 -1.63 4.67
N PHE A 140 -0.16 -1.65 4.37
CA PHE A 140 -1.18 -1.04 5.23
C PHE A 140 -1.77 -2.10 6.16
N GLN A 141 -1.67 -1.88 7.46
CA GLN A 141 -2.37 -2.69 8.46
C GLN A 141 -3.86 -2.35 8.55
#